data_AF-A0A662VT39-F1
#
_entry.id   AF-A0A662VT39-F1
#
_cell.length_a   1.000
_cell.length_b   1.000
_cell.length_c   1.000
_cell.angle_alpha   90.00
_cell.angle_beta   90.00
_cell.angle_gamma   90.00
#
_symmetry.space_group_name_H-M   'P 1'
#
loop_
_entity.id
_entity.type
_entity.pdbx_description
1 polymer ?
#
loop_
_entity_poly.entity_id
_entity_poly.type
_entity_poly.pdbx_seq_one_letter_code
_entity_poly.pdbx_strand_id
1 'polypeptide(L)'
;MSQDLITKEESEAMLKTCMNSRDRALISLLYESRARIGEIGLVRIKDVSFDEYGAIVWLPKSKTVTRKLRVVYSARYLSEWLSDHPLKNPESSLWIKLSGRNAFKGMDYDDIRIQIKKIAKRAGIKKRIYPRLFRHTRATRLLSRVSESIRAKYMGWVNGSKMVGVYVHLASENVDEAILKMHGIKTNGNGKDLEVKQCPAA
;
A
#
# COMPACT_ATOMS: atom_id res chain seq x y z
N MET A 1 -16.95 -8.39 10.60
CA MET A 1 -16.25 -8.41 9.29
C MET A 1 -14.73 -8.28 9.48
N SER A 2 -14.11 -9.14 10.32
CA SER A 2 -12.66 -9.07 10.65
C SER A 2 -11.81 -10.09 9.88
N GLN A 3 -12.43 -11.12 9.27
CA GLN A 3 -11.73 -12.28 8.71
C GLN A 3 -11.07 -12.13 7.32
N ASP A 4 -11.18 -10.98 6.64
CA ASP A 4 -10.76 -10.87 5.23
C ASP A 4 -9.48 -10.05 4.97
N LEU A 5 -8.91 -9.34 5.97
CA LEU A 5 -7.77 -8.45 5.73
C LEU A 5 -6.49 -9.20 5.36
N ILE A 6 -5.61 -8.58 4.56
CA ILE A 6 -4.32 -9.16 4.17
C ILE A 6 -3.41 -9.18 5.40
N THR A 7 -2.86 -10.33 5.76
CA THR A 7 -1.94 -10.45 6.91
C THR A 7 -0.52 -9.95 6.54
N LYS A 8 0.39 -9.85 7.52
CA LYS A 8 1.79 -9.48 7.23
C LYS A 8 2.46 -10.59 6.42
N GLU A 9 2.24 -11.82 6.85
CA GLU A 9 2.77 -13.05 6.28
C GLU A 9 2.30 -13.23 4.82
N GLU A 10 1.01 -12.97 4.55
CA GLU A 10 0.47 -13.02 3.19
C GLU A 10 1.10 -11.96 2.29
N SER A 11 1.26 -10.72 2.78
CA SER A 11 1.93 -9.66 2.01
C SER A 11 3.39 -10.02 1.72
N GLU A 12 4.10 -10.54 2.71
CA GLU A 12 5.49 -11.00 2.53
C GLU A 12 5.58 -12.18 1.56
N ALA A 13 4.64 -13.13 1.61
CA ALA A 13 4.56 -14.23 0.66
C ALA A 13 4.30 -13.73 -0.78
N MET A 14 3.43 -12.73 -0.95
CA MET A 14 3.23 -12.09 -2.25
C MET A 14 4.50 -11.42 -2.76
N LEU A 15 5.23 -10.69 -1.91
CA LEU A 15 6.49 -10.03 -2.29
C LEU A 15 7.57 -11.05 -2.67
N LYS A 16 7.73 -12.14 -1.89
CA LYS A 16 8.70 -13.21 -2.16
C LYS A 16 8.44 -13.93 -3.48
N THR A 17 7.17 -14.07 -3.87
CA THR A 17 6.80 -14.74 -5.11
C THR A 17 6.79 -13.82 -6.33
N CYS A 18 6.98 -12.51 -6.19
CA CYS A 18 7.06 -11.61 -7.35
C CYS A 18 8.28 -11.93 -8.23
N MET A 19 8.05 -12.10 -9.54
CA MET A 19 9.09 -12.52 -10.49
C MET A 19 9.97 -11.38 -11.01
N ASN A 20 9.61 -10.13 -10.76
CA ASN A 20 10.31 -8.94 -11.23
C ASN A 20 10.14 -7.79 -10.23
N SER A 21 10.98 -6.77 -10.33
CA SER A 21 10.97 -5.59 -9.46
C SER A 21 9.70 -4.75 -9.61
N ARG A 22 9.13 -4.64 -10.82
CA ARG A 22 7.82 -3.99 -11.05
C ARG A 22 6.73 -4.56 -10.15
N ASP A 23 6.59 -5.89 -10.12
CA ASP A 23 5.57 -6.57 -9.33
C ASP A 23 5.82 -6.38 -7.83
N ARG A 24 7.09 -6.44 -7.39
CA ARG A 24 7.45 -6.18 -5.98
C ARG A 24 7.07 -4.76 -5.56
N ALA A 25 7.44 -3.77 -6.36
CA ALA A 25 7.13 -2.36 -6.12
C ALA A 25 5.62 -2.09 -6.11
N LEU A 26 4.88 -2.71 -7.03
CA LEU A 26 3.43 -2.57 -7.11
C LEU A 26 2.74 -3.14 -5.87
N ILE A 27 3.10 -4.36 -5.46
CA ILE A 27 2.50 -5.00 -4.28
C ILE A 27 2.89 -4.26 -3.00
N SER A 28 4.16 -3.88 -2.82
CA SER A 28 4.59 -3.14 -1.63
C SER A 28 3.85 -1.80 -1.53
N LEU A 29 3.75 -1.07 -2.65
CA LEU A 29 3.06 0.21 -2.69
C LEU A 29 1.57 0.06 -2.41
N LEU A 30 0.89 -0.95 -2.97
CA LEU A 30 -0.53 -1.20 -2.66
C LEU A 30 -0.72 -1.52 -1.17
N TYR A 31 0.18 -2.28 -0.55
CA TYR A 31 0.09 -2.68 0.84
C TYR A 31 0.36 -1.55 1.82
N GLU A 32 1.37 -0.73 1.56
CA GLU A 32 1.71 0.41 2.41
C GLU A 32 0.82 1.62 2.14
N SER A 33 0.35 1.79 0.91
CA SER A 33 -0.53 2.88 0.53
C SER A 33 -1.97 2.63 0.97
N ARG A 34 -2.68 3.73 1.12
CA ARG A 34 -4.15 3.78 1.16
C ARG A 34 -4.72 4.17 -0.20
N ALA A 35 -3.93 4.12 -1.27
CA ALA A 35 -4.33 4.63 -2.58
C ALA A 35 -5.36 3.70 -3.22
N ARG A 36 -6.22 4.26 -4.08
CA ARG A 36 -7.02 3.43 -4.97
C ARG A 36 -6.12 2.88 -6.06
N ILE A 37 -6.34 1.64 -6.48
CA ILE A 37 -5.63 1.06 -7.63
C ILE A 37 -5.73 1.94 -8.89
N GLY A 38 -6.85 2.63 -9.11
CA GLY A 38 -6.99 3.55 -10.24
C GLY A 38 -6.12 4.81 -10.09
N GLU A 39 -5.82 5.25 -8.87
CA GLU A 39 -4.85 6.33 -8.63
C GLU A 39 -3.42 5.81 -8.86
N ILE A 40 -3.12 4.61 -8.36
CA ILE A 40 -1.81 3.94 -8.54
C ILE A 40 -1.52 3.68 -10.01
N GLY A 41 -2.48 3.16 -10.76
CA GLY A 41 -2.30 2.81 -12.18
C GLY A 41 -1.99 4.01 -13.08
N LEU A 42 -2.31 5.23 -12.65
CA LEU A 42 -2.06 6.46 -13.40
C LEU A 42 -0.70 7.10 -13.09
N VAL A 43 0.04 6.58 -12.10
CA VAL A 43 1.35 7.13 -11.70
C VAL A 43 2.35 6.98 -12.83
N ARG A 44 3.13 8.03 -13.08
CA ARG A 44 4.27 8.05 -14.01
C ARG A 44 5.59 8.06 -13.27
N ILE A 45 6.69 7.83 -13.99
CA ILE A 45 8.03 7.85 -13.41
C ILE A 45 8.32 9.17 -12.68
N LYS A 46 7.98 10.31 -13.31
CA LYS A 46 8.18 11.64 -12.70
C LYS A 46 7.38 11.91 -11.42
N ASP A 47 6.34 11.11 -11.19
CA ASP A 47 5.46 11.27 -10.04
C ASP A 47 6.05 10.62 -8.77
N VAL A 48 7.25 10.03 -8.85
CA VAL A 48 7.97 9.42 -7.72
C VAL A 48 9.26 10.18 -7.45
N SER A 49 9.44 10.65 -6.22
CA SER A 49 10.68 11.27 -5.75
C SER A 49 11.14 10.64 -4.44
N PHE A 50 12.43 10.73 -4.13
CA PHE A 50 13.03 10.17 -2.91
C PHE A 50 13.66 11.27 -2.06
N ASP A 51 13.66 11.07 -0.75
CA ASP A 51 14.43 11.86 0.22
C ASP A 51 14.96 10.93 1.33
N GLU A 52 15.60 11.50 2.35
CA GLU A 52 16.19 10.78 3.48
C GLU A 52 15.20 9.89 4.27
N TYR A 53 13.89 10.16 4.17
CA TYR A 53 12.85 9.41 4.89
C TYR A 53 12.14 8.36 4.03
N GLY A 54 12.48 8.23 2.73
CA GLY A 54 11.88 7.26 1.82
C GLY A 54 11.42 7.90 0.50
N ALA A 55 10.22 7.55 0.04
CA ALA A 55 9.68 8.03 -1.22
C ALA A 55 8.39 8.86 -1.04
N ILE A 56 8.20 9.82 -1.92
CA ILE A 56 6.97 10.60 -2.10
C ILE A 56 6.39 10.22 -3.46
N VAL A 57 5.16 9.71 -3.46
CA VAL A 57 4.42 9.37 -4.67
C VAL A 57 3.28 10.37 -4.85
N TRP A 58 3.28 11.08 -5.97
CA TRP A 58 2.20 11.98 -6.37
C TRP A 58 1.13 11.15 -7.08
N LEU A 59 -0.09 11.17 -6.55
CA LEU A 59 -1.21 10.45 -7.14
C LEU A 59 -1.98 11.40 -8.07
N PRO A 60 -1.91 11.19 -9.40
CA PRO A 60 -2.68 11.99 -10.35
C PRO A 60 -4.19 11.74 -10.19
N LYS A 61 -4.97 12.77 -10.52
CA LYS A 61 -6.35 12.98 -10.05
C LYS A 61 -7.31 11.88 -10.48
N SER A 62 -8.00 11.27 -9.51
CA SER A 62 -9.27 10.56 -9.69
C SER A 62 -10.36 11.33 -8.92
N LYS A 63 -11.03 12.27 -9.59
CA LYS A 63 -12.18 13.08 -9.11
C LYS A 63 -12.01 13.96 -7.85
N THR A 64 -11.03 13.78 -6.97
CA THR A 64 -10.78 14.62 -5.78
C THR A 64 -9.28 14.92 -5.68
N VAL A 65 -8.92 16.20 -5.50
CA VAL A 65 -7.60 16.82 -5.25
C VAL A 65 -6.34 15.94 -5.42
N THR A 66 -5.40 16.38 -6.27
CA THR A 66 -4.04 15.80 -6.38
C THR A 66 -3.42 15.70 -5.00
N ARG A 67 -2.95 14.52 -4.62
CA ARG A 67 -2.40 14.29 -3.28
C ARG A 67 -1.12 13.48 -3.34
N LYS A 68 -0.17 13.89 -2.49
CA LYS A 68 1.06 13.14 -2.26
C LYS A 68 0.88 12.07 -1.20
N LEU A 69 1.62 10.98 -1.35
CA LEU A 69 1.70 9.88 -0.41
C LEU A 69 3.16 9.66 -0.04
N ARG A 70 3.47 9.80 1.24
CA ARG A 70 4.75 9.35 1.82
C ARG A 70 4.71 7.84 1.99
N VAL A 71 5.73 7.15 1.48
CA VAL A 71 5.96 5.72 1.68
C VAL A 71 7.41 5.48 2.08
N VAL A 72 7.63 4.64 3.09
CA VAL A 72 8.95 4.36 3.66
C VAL A 72 9.34 2.92 3.34
N TYR A 73 8.45 1.98 3.62
CA TYR A 73 8.69 0.55 3.37
C TYR A 73 8.84 0.24 1.87
N SER A 74 8.03 0.89 1.04
CA SER A 74 7.99 0.71 -0.41
C SER A 74 9.12 1.44 -1.13
N ALA A 75 9.84 2.33 -0.45
CA ALA A 75 10.86 3.17 -1.08
C ALA A 75 11.95 2.31 -1.75
N ARG A 76 12.46 1.27 -1.06
CA ARG A 76 13.46 0.37 -1.64
C ARG A 76 12.96 -0.33 -2.90
N TYR A 77 11.73 -0.83 -2.88
CA TYR A 77 11.15 -1.55 -4.01
C TYR A 77 10.86 -0.63 -5.20
N LEU A 78 10.42 0.60 -4.92
CA LEU A 78 10.25 1.63 -5.94
C LEU A 78 11.59 2.03 -6.56
N SER A 79 12.64 2.16 -5.75
CA SER A 79 14.00 2.46 -6.24
C SER A 79 14.56 1.34 -7.11
N GLU A 80 14.43 0.07 -6.67
CA GLU A 80 14.78 -1.11 -7.47
C GLU A 80 14.03 -1.10 -8.82
N TRP A 81 12.71 -0.89 -8.79
CA TRP A 81 11.92 -0.88 -10.03
C TRP A 81 12.29 0.29 -10.96
N LEU A 82 12.49 1.49 -10.43
CA LEU A 82 12.92 2.63 -11.24
C LEU A 82 14.31 2.40 -11.86
N SER A 83 15.19 1.69 -11.16
CA SER A 83 16.51 1.27 -11.67
C SER A 83 16.40 0.19 -12.75
N ASP A 84 15.39 -0.67 -12.70
CA ASP A 84 15.12 -1.70 -13.71
C ASP A 84 14.19 -1.22 -14.85
N HIS A 85 13.53 -0.07 -14.69
CA HIS A 85 12.48 0.37 -15.61
C HIS A 85 13.07 0.63 -17.02
N PRO A 86 12.58 -0.03 -18.09
CA PRO A 86 13.23 -0.02 -19.40
C PRO A 86 13.09 1.31 -20.16
N LEU A 87 11.97 2.03 -20.00
CA LEU A 87 11.74 3.25 -20.77
C LEU A 87 12.54 4.47 -20.29
N LYS A 88 12.98 4.52 -19.02
CA LYS A 88 13.68 5.63 -18.33
C LYS A 88 13.14 7.05 -18.56
N ASN A 89 12.02 7.22 -19.25
CA ASN A 89 11.43 8.49 -19.62
C ASN A 89 10.47 8.95 -18.51
N PRO A 90 10.65 10.15 -17.93
CA PRO A 90 9.81 10.67 -16.85
C PRO A 90 8.29 10.68 -17.14
N GLU A 91 7.88 10.83 -18.40
CA GLU A 91 6.47 10.83 -18.81
C GLU A 91 5.87 9.42 -18.99
N SER A 92 6.69 8.38 -18.94
CA SER A 92 6.23 6.99 -19.06
C SER A 92 5.41 6.58 -17.84
N SER A 93 4.40 5.72 -18.08
CA SER A 93 3.68 5.07 -16.99
C SER A 93 4.67 4.31 -16.11
N LEU A 94 4.50 4.40 -14.79
CA LEU A 94 5.30 3.65 -13.83
C LEU A 94 5.03 2.14 -13.94
N TRP A 95 3.84 1.76 -14.40
CA TRP A 95 3.44 0.35 -14.51
C TRP A 95 3.28 -0.01 -15.97
N ILE A 96 4.23 -0.78 -16.49
CA ILE A 96 4.23 -1.20 -17.89
C ILE A 96 4.09 -2.71 -18.04
N LYS A 97 3.61 -3.19 -19.18
CA LYS A 97 3.63 -4.61 -19.54
C LYS A 97 5.05 -5.02 -19.89
N LEU A 98 5.59 -6.07 -19.28
CA LEU A 98 6.97 -6.50 -19.48
C LEU A 98 7.16 -7.49 -20.64
N SER A 99 6.07 -8.04 -21.19
CA SER A 99 6.13 -9.11 -22.20
C SER A 99 4.94 -9.08 -23.16
N GLY A 100 5.10 -9.75 -24.30
CA GLY A 100 4.06 -9.92 -25.32
C GLY A 100 3.94 -8.74 -26.29
N ARG A 101 2.92 -8.78 -27.16
CA ARG A 101 2.71 -7.80 -28.25
C ARG A 101 2.54 -6.34 -27.77
N ASN A 102 2.21 -6.14 -26.50
CA ASN A 102 2.03 -4.82 -25.89
C ASN A 102 3.13 -4.49 -24.88
N ALA A 103 4.32 -5.10 -25.02
CA ALA A 103 5.47 -4.79 -24.18
C ALA A 103 5.74 -3.27 -24.12
N PHE A 104 6.12 -2.81 -22.95
CA PHE A 104 6.40 -1.42 -22.58
C PHE A 104 5.21 -0.45 -22.66
N LYS A 105 4.01 -0.88 -23.06
CA LYS A 105 2.79 -0.09 -22.88
C LYS A 105 2.36 -0.09 -21.41
N GLY A 106 1.69 0.98 -20.99
CA GLY A 106 1.12 1.10 -19.65
C GLY A 106 0.15 -0.04 -19.33
N MET A 107 0.11 -0.44 -18.06
CA MET A 107 -0.87 -1.38 -17.52
C MET A 107 -2.17 -0.65 -17.23
N ASP A 108 -3.29 -1.18 -17.72
CA ASP A 108 -4.61 -0.70 -17.34
C ASP A 108 -5.06 -1.29 -15.99
N TYR A 109 -6.26 -0.90 -15.55
CA TYR A 109 -6.83 -1.38 -14.30
C TYR A 109 -6.95 -2.91 -14.23
N ASP A 110 -7.36 -3.55 -15.33
CA ASP A 110 -7.57 -4.98 -15.38
C ASP A 110 -6.24 -5.74 -15.46
N ASP A 111 -5.24 -5.21 -16.15
CA ASP A 111 -3.87 -5.75 -16.13
C ASP A 111 -3.35 -5.83 -14.70
N ILE A 112 -3.46 -4.74 -13.93
CA ILE A 112 -2.99 -4.68 -12.54
C ILE A 112 -3.81 -5.65 -11.67
N ARG A 113 -5.14 -5.69 -11.83
CA ARG A 113 -6.02 -6.61 -11.09
C ARG A 113 -5.69 -8.07 -11.36
N ILE A 114 -5.47 -8.44 -12.63
CA ILE A 114 -5.09 -9.79 -13.03
C ILE A 114 -3.71 -10.13 -12.48
N GLN A 115 -2.76 -9.18 -12.52
CA GLN A 115 -1.41 -9.40 -12.01
C GLN A 115 -1.41 -9.67 -10.50
N ILE A 116 -2.18 -8.90 -9.71
CA ILE A 116 -2.39 -9.15 -8.28
C ILE A 116 -2.94 -10.56 -8.04
N LYS A 117 -3.95 -10.98 -8.81
CA LYS A 117 -4.54 -12.31 -8.69
C LYS A 117 -3.52 -13.42 -8.98
N LYS A 118 -2.67 -13.26 -10.00
CA LYS A 118 -1.60 -14.19 -10.34
C LYS A 118 -0.57 -14.30 -9.21
N ILE A 119 -0.15 -13.17 -8.65
CA ILE A 119 0.80 -13.12 -7.53
C ILE A 119 0.19 -13.81 -6.29
N ALA A 120 -1.06 -13.49 -5.93
CA ALA A 120 -1.72 -14.10 -4.79
C ALA A 120 -1.86 -15.63 -4.92
N LYS A 121 -2.21 -16.12 -6.12
CA LYS A 121 -2.25 -17.56 -6.41
C LYS A 121 -0.89 -18.22 -6.22
N ARG A 122 0.17 -17.59 -6.72
CA ARG A 122 1.55 -18.10 -6.60
C ARG A 122 2.06 -18.07 -5.16
N ALA A 123 1.59 -17.12 -4.35
CA ALA A 123 1.84 -17.04 -2.92
C ALA A 123 1.06 -18.07 -2.08
N GLY A 124 0.23 -18.92 -2.70
CA GLY A 124 -0.57 -19.93 -2.00
C GLY A 124 -1.74 -19.37 -1.20
N ILE A 125 -2.14 -18.11 -1.44
CA ILE A 125 -3.22 -17.46 -0.70
C ILE A 125 -4.56 -17.96 -1.23
N LYS A 126 -5.31 -18.64 -0.35
CA LYS A 126 -6.61 -19.25 -0.69
C LYS A 126 -7.74 -18.22 -0.79
N LYS A 127 -7.70 -17.15 0.02
CA LYS A 127 -8.73 -16.12 -0.01
C LYS A 127 -8.61 -15.22 -1.24
N ARG A 128 -9.72 -14.60 -1.62
CA ARG A 128 -9.77 -13.72 -2.78
C ARG A 128 -9.09 -12.38 -2.48
N ILE A 129 -7.91 -12.16 -3.07
CA ILE A 129 -7.24 -10.86 -3.05
C ILE A 129 -7.78 -9.99 -4.19
N TYR A 130 -8.31 -8.82 -3.85
CA TYR A 130 -8.79 -7.82 -4.80
C TYR A 130 -8.28 -6.42 -4.40
N PRO A 131 -8.18 -5.46 -5.34
CA PRO A 131 -7.46 -4.20 -5.10
C PRO A 131 -7.96 -3.38 -3.90
N ARG A 132 -9.28 -3.38 -3.67
CA ARG A 132 -9.88 -2.65 -2.54
C ARG A 132 -9.46 -3.25 -1.18
N LEU A 133 -9.11 -4.53 -1.13
CA LEU A 133 -8.70 -5.22 0.09
C LEU A 133 -7.38 -4.67 0.66
N PHE A 134 -6.43 -4.29 -0.21
CA PHE A 134 -5.21 -3.61 0.21
C PHE A 134 -5.52 -2.32 0.96
N ARG A 135 -6.41 -1.49 0.38
CA ARG A 135 -6.84 -0.24 1.02
C ARG A 135 -7.55 -0.50 2.36
N HIS A 136 -8.46 -1.48 2.42
CA HIS A 136 -9.13 -1.84 3.68
C HIS A 136 -8.12 -2.29 4.74
N THR A 137 -7.17 -3.14 4.34
CA THR A 137 -6.10 -3.63 5.23
C THR A 137 -5.28 -2.48 5.79
N ARG A 138 -4.79 -1.59 4.93
CA ARG A 138 -3.97 -0.46 5.37
C ARG A 138 -4.77 0.53 6.20
N ALA A 139 -6.02 0.81 5.80
CA ALA A 139 -6.92 1.64 6.57
C ALA A 139 -7.11 1.07 7.98
N THR A 140 -7.60 -0.16 8.11
CA THR A 140 -7.86 -0.75 9.44
C THR A 140 -6.62 -0.73 10.34
N ARG A 141 -5.45 -1.13 9.83
CA ARG A 141 -4.21 -1.20 10.63
C ARG A 141 -3.63 0.15 11.04
N LEU A 142 -3.83 1.18 10.23
CA LEU A 142 -3.31 2.51 10.52
C LEU A 142 -4.30 3.30 11.38
N LEU A 143 -5.60 3.11 11.12
CA LEU A 143 -6.69 3.73 11.86
C LEU A 143 -6.80 3.20 13.30
N SER A 144 -6.37 1.96 13.56
CA SER A 144 -6.32 1.40 14.92
C SER A 144 -5.20 1.99 15.79
N ARG A 145 -4.23 2.70 15.20
CA ARG A 145 -3.04 3.25 15.88
C ARG A 145 -3.04 4.79 15.99
N VAL A 146 -4.05 5.49 15.45
CA VAL A 146 -4.09 6.96 15.43
C VAL A 146 -5.46 7.52 15.86
N SER A 147 -5.46 8.75 16.40
CA SER A 147 -6.68 9.46 16.82
C SER A 147 -7.61 9.74 15.64
N GLU A 148 -8.92 9.81 15.89
CA GLU A 148 -9.96 9.96 14.86
C GLU A 148 -9.78 11.18 13.93
N SER A 149 -9.28 12.30 14.46
CA SER A 149 -8.97 13.49 13.67
C SER A 149 -7.83 13.26 12.67
N ILE A 150 -6.79 12.50 13.08
CA ILE A 150 -5.71 12.08 12.20
C ILE A 150 -6.22 11.06 11.20
N ARG A 151 -7.11 10.14 11.60
CA ARG A 151 -7.74 9.14 10.71
C ARG A 151 -8.42 9.77 9.51
N ALA A 152 -9.29 10.76 9.74
CA ALA A 152 -10.06 11.41 8.70
C ALA A 152 -9.16 12.21 7.74
N LYS A 153 -8.29 13.08 8.29
CA LYS A 153 -7.34 13.87 7.50
C LYS A 153 -6.36 12.98 6.73
N TYR A 154 -5.88 11.91 7.37
CA TYR A 154 -5.07 10.91 6.70
C TYR A 154 -5.90 10.31 5.60
N MET A 155 -7.03 9.66 5.81
CA MET A 155 -7.79 8.98 4.74
C MET A 155 -8.34 9.89 3.63
N GLY A 156 -8.33 11.22 3.83
CA GLY A 156 -8.92 12.20 2.91
C GLY A 156 -10.43 12.28 3.06
N TRP A 157 -10.93 12.02 4.26
CA TRP A 157 -12.34 12.11 4.62
C TRP A 157 -12.61 13.37 5.44
N VAL A 158 -13.86 13.84 5.37
CA VAL A 158 -14.36 14.87 6.29
C VAL A 158 -14.63 14.21 7.66
N ASN A 159 -14.29 14.90 8.74
CA ASN A 159 -14.59 14.48 10.11
C ASN A 159 -16.10 14.20 10.25
N GLY A 160 -16.48 13.12 10.93
CA GLY A 160 -17.88 12.72 11.10
C GLY A 160 -18.54 12.05 9.89
N SER A 161 -17.80 11.80 8.79
CA SER A 161 -18.37 11.07 7.65
C SER A 161 -18.71 9.62 8.01
N LYS A 162 -19.75 9.05 7.36
CA LYS A 162 -20.12 7.63 7.49
C LYS A 162 -18.93 6.69 7.30
N MET A 163 -17.97 7.08 6.45
CA MET A 163 -16.75 6.31 6.19
C MET A 163 -15.81 6.23 7.39
N VAL A 164 -15.76 7.25 8.25
CA VAL A 164 -14.99 7.18 9.51
C VAL A 164 -15.62 6.12 10.42
N GLY A 165 -16.94 6.16 10.58
CA GLY A 165 -17.71 5.20 11.41
C GLY A 165 -17.46 3.74 11.06
N VAL A 166 -17.39 3.39 9.76
CA VAL A 166 -17.10 2.01 9.30
C VAL A 166 -15.83 1.41 9.92
N TYR A 167 -14.83 2.23 10.23
CA TYR A 167 -13.55 1.78 10.80
C TYR A 167 -13.41 2.09 12.29
N VAL A 168 -14.33 2.85 12.90
CA VAL A 168 -14.33 3.12 14.35
C VAL A 168 -14.58 1.83 15.12
N HIS A 169 -15.50 0.99 14.65
CA HIS A 169 -15.84 -0.30 15.28
C HIS A 169 -14.71 -1.34 15.27
N LEU A 170 -13.71 -1.16 14.40
CA LEU A 170 -12.51 -2.01 14.36
C LEU A 170 -11.43 -1.53 15.33
N ALA A 171 -11.50 -0.26 15.77
CA ALA A 171 -10.63 0.27 16.80
C ALA A 171 -11.16 0.01 18.21
N SER A 172 -12.44 -0.39 18.37
CA SER A 172 -12.99 -0.80 19.66
C SER A 172 -12.29 -2.04 20.25
N GLU A 173 -11.72 -2.90 19.40
CA GLU A 173 -10.86 -4.01 19.86
C GLU A 173 -9.58 -3.51 20.55
N ASN A 174 -9.16 -2.26 20.33
CA ASN A 174 -8.05 -1.60 21.03
C ASN A 174 -8.49 -0.76 22.24
N VAL A 175 -9.78 -0.69 22.57
CA VAL A 175 -10.25 0.04 23.77
C VAL A 175 -9.74 -0.66 25.02
N ASP A 176 -9.78 -1.99 25.06
CA ASP A 176 -9.25 -2.77 26.17
C ASP A 176 -7.74 -2.55 26.31
N GLU A 177 -6.99 -2.53 25.20
CA GLU A 177 -5.56 -2.24 25.21
C GLU A 177 -5.25 -0.81 25.70
N ALA A 178 -6.09 0.15 25.33
CA ALA A 178 -5.99 1.53 25.81
C ALA A 178 -6.35 1.67 27.30
N ILE A 179 -7.38 0.97 27.78
CA ILE A 179 -7.77 0.90 29.20
C ILE A 179 -6.66 0.24 30.02
N LEU A 180 -6.14 -0.90 29.57
CA LEU A 180 -5.02 -1.59 30.21
C LEU A 180 -3.79 -0.68 30.30
N LYS A 181 -3.50 0.08 29.24
CA LYS A 181 -2.42 1.07 29.23
C LYS A 181 -2.67 2.25 30.17
N MET A 182 -3.91 2.73 30.30
CA MET A 182 -4.30 3.73 31.30
C MET A 182 -4.11 3.23 32.73
N HIS A 183 -4.29 1.92 32.95
CA HIS A 183 -4.02 1.25 34.23
C HIS A 183 -2.56 0.78 34.40
N GLY A 184 -1.64 1.18 33.50
CA GLY A 184 -0.22 0.86 33.61
C GLY A 184 0.15 -0.59 33.26
N ILE A 185 -0.78 -1.38 32.75
CA ILE A 185 -0.56 -2.77 32.34
C ILE A 185 0.01 -2.76 30.92
N LYS A 186 1.26 -3.23 30.79
CA LYS A 186 1.89 -3.40 29.47
C LYS A 186 1.26 -4.59 28.76
N THR A 187 0.47 -4.33 27.74
CA THR A 187 0.14 -5.36 26.76
C THR A 187 1.36 -5.60 25.87
N ASN A 188 1.61 -6.85 25.49
CA ASN A 188 2.63 -7.19 24.49
C ASN A 188 2.16 -6.60 23.16
N GLY A 189 2.54 -5.34 22.91
CA GLY A 189 2.08 -4.57 21.78
C GLY A 189 2.31 -5.34 20.48
N ASN A 190 1.25 -5.44 19.69
CA ASN A 190 1.28 -6.04 18.36
C ASN A 190 2.51 -5.56 17.58
N GLY A 191 3.32 -6.52 17.10
CA GLY A 191 4.60 -6.28 16.45
C GLY A 191 4.55 -5.22 15.34
N LYS A 192 5.73 -4.70 14.97
CA LYS A 192 5.83 -3.75 13.86
C LYS A 192 5.33 -4.43 12.57
N ASP A 193 4.21 -3.97 12.03
CA ASP A 193 3.60 -4.53 10.80
C ASP A 193 4.51 -4.37 9.58
N LEU A 194 5.26 -3.27 9.51
CA LEU A 194 6.22 -2.96 8.46
C LEU A 194 7.57 -2.72 9.12
N GLU A 195 8.53 -3.61 8.84
CA GLU A 195 9.91 -3.43 9.26
C GLU A 195 10.71 -2.86 8.09
N VAL A 196 11.29 -1.68 8.31
CA VAL A 196 12.21 -1.04 7.38
C VAL A 196 13.59 -1.64 7.66
N LYS A 197 14.12 -2.42 6.73
CA LYS A 197 15.56 -2.72 6.73
C LYS A 197 16.26 -1.46 6.21
N GLN A 198 17.17 -0.88 6.99
CA GLN A 198 17.98 0.24 6.53
C GLN A 198 18.71 -0.20 5.25
N CYS A 199 18.58 0.58 4.19
CA CYS A 199 19.40 0.40 3.01
C CYS A 199 20.83 0.81 3.41
N PRO A 200 21.86 -0.02 3.17
CA PRO A 200 23.23 0.43 3.38
C PRO A 200 23.45 1.67 2.53
N ALA A 201 23.94 2.74 3.15
CA ALA A 201 24.37 3.93 2.43
C ALA A 201 25.45 3.50 1.45
N ALA A 202 25.27 3.86 0.17
CA ALA A 202 26.29 3.70 -0.86
C ALA A 202 27.49 4.58 -0.54
#